data_AF-A0A418EHY6-F1
#
_entry.id   AF-A0A418EHY6-F1
#
_cell.length_a   1.000
_cell.length_b   1.000
_cell.length_c   1.000
_cell.angle_alpha   90.00
_cell.angle_beta   90.00
_cell.angle_gamma   90.00
#
_symmetry.space_group_name_H-M   'P 1'
#
loop_
_entity.id
_entity.type
_entity.pdbx_description
1 polymer ?
#
loop_
_entity_poly.entity_id
_entity_poly.type
_entity_poly.pdbx_seq_one_letter_code
_entity_poly.pdbx_strand_id
1 'polypeptide(L)'
;MRICWLTLSVFNLQDAAAASMTNAYQSMPTPNDQKNYVNDVGQVEWGAIPLNAALDKLKATREGLSTGEAEKRLEEHGPNKLPETKVNKLMVFLGFMWNPLSWAMEVAAILSIVLLDYPD
;
A
#
# COMPACT_ATOMS: atom_id res chain seq x y z
N MET A 1 -42.93 34.33 43.47
CA MET A 1 -43.98 33.28 43.45
C MET A 1 -43.67 32.38 42.27
N ARG A 2 -42.88 31.32 42.49
CA ARG A 2 -43.34 29.98 42.93
C ARG A 2 -44.14 29.31 41.81
N ILE A 3 -43.44 28.55 40.95
CA ILE A 3 -43.88 27.31 40.26
C ILE A 3 -42.69 26.58 39.58
N CYS A 4 -41.52 27.20 39.36
CA CYS A 4 -40.41 26.54 38.64
C CYS A 4 -39.48 25.61 39.46
N TRP A 5 -39.83 25.24 40.69
CA TRP A 5 -38.94 24.55 41.66
C TRP A 5 -39.32 23.08 41.96
N LEU A 6 -40.15 22.43 41.14
CA LEU A 6 -40.63 21.06 41.43
C LEU A 6 -40.46 20.03 40.29
N THR A 7 -39.63 20.33 39.28
CA THR A 7 -39.20 19.33 38.29
C THR A 7 -37.67 19.11 38.32
N LEU A 8 -37.07 19.29 39.49
CA LEU A 8 -35.65 19.11 39.77
C LEU A 8 -35.41 17.86 40.62
N SER A 9 -35.89 16.67 40.22
CA SER A 9 -35.53 15.42 40.95
C SER A 9 -35.55 14.10 40.15
N VAL A 10 -35.74 14.08 38.82
CA VAL A 10 -35.74 12.82 38.05
C VAL A 10 -34.82 12.81 36.81
N PHE A 11 -34.17 13.93 36.48
CA PHE A 11 -33.19 13.96 35.39
C PHE A 11 -31.77 14.11 35.94
N ASN A 12 -31.42 13.20 36.84
CA ASN A 12 -30.03 12.94 37.23
C ASN A 12 -29.66 11.60 36.61
N LEU A 13 -28.44 11.55 36.06
CA LEU A 13 -27.64 10.34 35.83
C LEU A 13 -27.75 9.55 34.51
N GLN A 14 -28.26 10.10 33.40
CA GLN A 14 -28.19 9.39 32.10
C GLN A 14 -27.84 10.24 30.86
N ASP A 15 -27.22 11.41 31.03
CA ASP A 15 -26.61 12.17 29.90
C ASP A 15 -25.09 12.40 30.10
N ALA A 16 -24.46 11.56 30.94
CA ALA A 16 -23.00 11.48 31.09
C ALA A 16 -22.39 10.34 30.25
N ALA A 17 -23.04 9.94 29.15
CA ALA A 17 -22.67 8.77 28.35
C ALA A 17 -22.66 9.06 26.84
N ALA A 18 -21.93 10.10 26.44
CA ALA A 18 -21.47 10.25 25.06
C ALA A 18 -20.09 10.90 25.00
N ALA A 19 -19.20 10.54 25.95
CA ALA A 19 -17.78 10.53 25.65
C ALA A 19 -17.53 9.32 24.75
N SER A 20 -17.85 9.44 23.46
CA SER A 20 -17.37 8.50 22.46
C SER A 20 -15.86 8.46 22.60
N MET A 21 -15.32 7.30 22.97
CA MET A 21 -13.90 7.01 23.02
C MET A 21 -13.31 7.26 21.63
N THR A 22 -12.93 8.51 21.38
CA THR A 22 -12.00 8.85 20.33
C THR A 22 -10.64 8.68 20.98
N ASN A 23 -10.01 7.52 20.80
CA ASN A 23 -8.55 7.46 20.86
C ASN A 23 -8.04 8.26 19.66
N ALA A 24 -8.15 9.58 19.77
CA ALA A 24 -7.61 10.54 18.84
C ALA A 24 -6.11 10.55 19.08
N TYR A 25 -5.35 10.25 18.03
CA TYR A 25 -3.91 10.44 17.97
C TYR A 25 -3.54 11.79 18.61
N GLN A 26 -2.77 11.76 19.69
CA GLN A 26 -2.19 12.96 20.28
C GLN A 26 -0.83 13.21 19.62
N SER A 27 -0.75 14.25 18.79
CA SER A 27 0.50 14.67 18.15
C SER A 27 1.49 15.13 19.21
N MET A 28 2.69 14.55 19.23
CA MET A 28 3.74 14.96 20.15
C MET A 28 4.57 16.09 19.51
N PRO A 29 4.94 17.15 20.25
CA PRO A 29 5.78 18.20 19.70
C PRO A 29 7.18 17.66 19.40
N THR A 30 7.63 17.78 18.14
CA THR A 30 8.96 17.34 17.71
C THR A 30 10.03 18.39 18.06
N PRO A 31 11.20 18.00 18.59
CA PRO A 31 12.25 18.97 18.95
C PRO A 31 12.92 19.73 17.80
N ASN A 32 12.55 19.55 16.51
CA ASN A 32 13.20 20.25 15.39
C ASN A 32 12.40 20.17 14.06
N ASP A 33 11.22 20.81 14.00
CA ASP A 33 10.24 20.71 12.91
C ASP A 33 10.57 21.46 11.60
N GLN A 34 11.78 22.00 11.41
CA GLN A 34 12.08 22.90 10.29
C GLN A 34 12.58 22.24 8.99
N LYS A 35 12.79 20.91 8.94
CA LYS A 35 13.24 20.26 7.70
C LYS A 35 12.03 19.81 6.90
N ASN A 36 11.83 20.41 5.73
CA ASN A 36 10.87 19.94 4.76
C ASN A 36 11.41 18.63 4.17
N TYR A 37 10.93 17.49 4.65
CA TYR A 37 11.35 16.15 4.20
C TYR A 37 10.68 15.77 2.88
N VAL A 38 10.74 16.70 1.94
CA VAL A 38 10.11 16.59 0.64
C VAL A 38 11.19 16.85 -0.39
N ASN A 39 11.47 15.85 -1.21
CA ASN A 39 12.47 15.98 -2.28
C ASN A 39 11.94 16.87 -3.42
N ASP A 40 12.81 17.28 -4.34
CA ASP A 40 12.48 18.23 -5.42
C ASP A 40 11.30 17.80 -6.33
N VAL A 41 10.97 16.50 -6.33
CA VAL A 41 9.81 15.92 -7.03
C VAL A 41 8.53 15.86 -6.19
N GLY A 42 8.51 16.45 -4.99
CA GLY A 42 7.33 16.54 -4.13
C GLY A 42 7.02 15.28 -3.30
N GLN A 43 7.90 14.29 -3.28
CA GLN A 43 7.69 13.04 -2.52
C GLN A 43 8.23 13.17 -1.09
N VAL A 44 7.72 12.37 -0.16
CA VAL A 44 8.18 12.38 1.23
C VAL A 44 9.42 11.49 1.38
N GLU A 45 10.53 12.05 1.86
CA GLU A 45 11.77 11.31 2.09
C GLU A 45 11.74 10.59 3.45
N TRP A 46 11.28 9.34 3.46
CA TRP A 46 11.12 8.56 4.70
C TRP A 46 12.41 8.28 5.45
N GLY A 47 13.57 8.26 4.78
CA GLY A 47 14.87 7.97 5.40
C GLY A 47 15.42 9.09 6.28
N ALA A 48 15.05 10.34 6.01
CA ALA A 48 15.53 11.52 6.74
C ALA A 48 14.59 12.01 7.86
N ILE A 49 13.36 11.49 7.90
CA ILE A 49 12.31 11.92 8.84
C ILE A 49 12.54 11.34 10.25
N PRO A 50 12.45 12.15 11.32
CA PRO A 50 12.48 11.64 12.69
C PRO A 50 11.23 10.83 13.01
N LEU A 51 11.38 9.79 13.83
CA LEU A 51 10.32 8.81 14.13
C LEU A 51 8.97 9.45 14.50
N ASN A 52 8.98 10.49 15.33
CA ASN A 52 7.73 11.13 15.77
C ASN A 52 6.98 11.77 14.59
N ALA A 53 7.68 12.48 13.69
CA ALA A 53 7.07 13.09 12.51
C ALA A 53 6.62 12.05 11.48
N ALA A 54 7.30 10.90 11.38
CA ALA A 54 6.85 9.78 10.54
C ALA A 54 5.55 9.17 11.08
N LEU A 55 5.46 8.98 12.40
CA LEU A 55 4.28 8.46 13.07
C LEU A 55 3.07 9.41 12.92
N ASP A 56 3.29 10.72 13.04
CA ASP A 56 2.25 11.73 12.81
C ASP A 56 1.75 11.69 11.35
N LYS A 57 2.66 11.59 10.36
CA LYS A 57 2.29 11.45 8.94
C LYS A 57 1.52 10.16 8.65
N LEU A 58 1.88 9.06 9.30
CA LEU A 58 1.24 7.74 9.15
C LEU A 58 0.02 7.55 10.05
N LYS A 59 -0.31 8.54 10.90
CA LYS A 59 -1.32 8.47 11.96
C LYS A 59 -1.20 7.18 12.76
N ALA A 60 0.00 6.83 13.17
CA ALA A 60 0.29 5.60 13.90
C ALA A 60 0.85 5.94 15.29
N THR A 61 0.61 5.09 16.28
CA THR A 61 1.18 5.27 17.62
C THR A 61 2.47 4.46 17.78
N ARG A 62 3.28 4.78 18.81
CA ARG A 62 4.49 4.00 19.13
C ARG A 62 4.17 2.56 19.56
N GLU A 63 2.98 2.34 20.11
CA GLU A 63 2.49 1.01 20.51
C GLU A 63 1.95 0.21 19.31
N GLY A 64 1.95 0.81 18.12
CA GLY A 64 1.48 0.21 16.88
C GLY A 64 0.08 0.67 16.50
N LEU A 65 -0.57 -0.14 15.67
CA LEU A 65 -1.91 0.09 15.17
C LEU A 65 -2.90 -0.79 15.94
N SER A 66 -4.07 -0.25 16.28
CA SER A 66 -5.14 -1.08 16.85
C SER A 66 -5.62 -2.11 15.83
N THR A 67 -6.05 -3.29 16.28
CA THR A 67 -6.51 -4.36 15.39
C THR A 67 -7.67 -3.91 14.49
N GLY A 68 -8.61 -3.12 15.02
CA GLY A 68 -9.72 -2.57 14.24
C GLY A 68 -9.32 -1.50 13.22
N GLU A 69 -8.25 -0.73 13.49
CA GLU A 69 -7.72 0.21 12.49
C GLU A 69 -6.87 -0.50 11.43
N ALA A 70 -6.16 -1.57 11.82
CA ALA A 70 -5.43 -2.43 10.89
C ALA A 70 -6.36 -3.11 9.89
N GLU A 71 -7.51 -3.62 10.35
CA GLU A 71 -8.51 -4.25 9.49
C GLU A 71 -9.12 -3.25 8.50
N LYS A 72 -9.46 -2.03 8.96
CA LYS A 72 -9.92 -0.94 8.07
C LYS A 72 -8.88 -0.58 7.00
N ARG A 73 -7.61 -0.45 7.37
CA ARG A 73 -6.54 -0.15 6.39
C ARG A 73 -6.32 -1.32 5.42
N LEU A 74 -6.51 -2.56 5.86
CA LEU A 74 -6.42 -3.75 5.00
C LEU A 74 -7.54 -3.77 3.96
N GLU A 75 -8.76 -3.37 4.34
CA GLU A 75 -9.89 -3.23 3.41
C GLU A 75 -9.68 -2.08 2.42
N GLU A 76 -9.20 -0.93 2.88
CA GLU A 76 -9.00 0.27 2.06
C GLU A 76 -7.81 0.15 1.08
N HIS A 77 -6.67 -0.38 1.53
CA HIS A 77 -5.45 -0.48 0.72
C HIS A 77 -5.29 -1.82 0.02
N GLY A 78 -6.08 -2.82 0.41
CA GLY A 78 -5.95 -4.19 -0.05
C GLY A 78 -4.69 -4.89 0.51
N PRO A 79 -4.55 -6.20 0.24
CA PRO A 79 -3.39 -6.95 0.65
C PRO A 79 -2.13 -6.41 -0.04
N ASN A 80 -1.08 -6.12 0.74
CA ASN A 80 0.24 -5.74 0.24
C ASN A 80 0.97 -6.94 -0.38
N LYS A 81 0.41 -7.50 -1.45
CA LYS A 81 1.02 -8.56 -2.25
C LYS A 81 1.18 -8.05 -3.67
N LEU A 82 2.43 -8.00 -4.13
CA LEU A 82 2.72 -7.70 -5.54
C LEU A 82 2.00 -8.73 -6.40
N PRO A 83 1.34 -8.30 -7.50
CA PRO A 83 0.66 -9.23 -8.38
C PRO A 83 1.66 -10.23 -8.93
N GLU A 84 1.52 -11.50 -8.54
CA GLU A 84 2.31 -12.60 -9.09
C GLU A 84 1.84 -12.82 -10.53
N THR A 85 2.54 -12.22 -11.49
CA THR A 85 2.30 -12.48 -12.91
C THR A 85 2.72 -13.91 -13.21
N LYS A 86 1.74 -14.82 -13.30
CA LYS A 86 1.98 -16.20 -13.71
C LYS A 86 2.36 -16.22 -15.18
N VAL A 87 3.65 -16.08 -15.47
CA VAL A 87 4.17 -16.22 -16.82
C VAL A 87 4.14 -17.68 -17.22
N ASN A 88 3.30 -18.02 -18.21
CA ASN A 88 3.33 -19.34 -18.81
C ASN A 88 4.63 -19.46 -19.61
N LYS A 89 5.57 -20.28 -19.10
CA LYS A 89 6.90 -20.48 -19.71
C LYS A 89 6.81 -20.90 -21.20
N LEU A 90 5.78 -21.66 -21.57
CA LEU A 90 5.52 -22.03 -22.97
C LEU A 90 5.15 -20.82 -23.84
N MET A 91 4.37 -19.86 -23.33
CA MET A 91 4.01 -18.65 -24.08
C MET A 91 5.22 -17.74 -24.30
N VAL A 92 6.12 -17.68 -23.32
CA VAL A 92 7.40 -16.95 -23.43
C VAL A 92 8.33 -17.65 -24.42
N PHE A 93 8.39 -18.98 -24.39
CA PHE A 93 9.16 -19.78 -25.35
C PHE A 93 8.63 -19.60 -26.79
N LEU A 94 7.32 -19.66 -27.02
CA LEU A 94 6.72 -19.40 -28.33
C LEU A 94 6.95 -17.96 -28.81
N GLY A 95 6.87 -16.98 -27.91
CA GLY A 95 7.23 -15.59 -28.23
C GLY A 95 8.70 -15.42 -28.62
N PHE A 96 9.60 -16.18 -27.99
CA PHE A 96 11.03 -16.19 -28.34
C PHE A 96 11.30 -16.87 -29.70
N MET A 97 10.56 -17.93 -30.04
CA MET A 97 10.67 -18.61 -31.34
C MET A 97 10.18 -17.74 -32.50
N TRP A 98 9.30 -16.77 -32.25
CA TRP A 98 8.83 -15.79 -33.26
C TRP A 98 9.80 -14.63 -33.52
N ASN A 99 10.99 -14.66 -32.90
CA ASN A 99 12.04 -13.69 -33.19
C ASN A 99 12.68 -14.00 -34.57
N PRO A 100 12.81 -13.02 -35.49
CA PRO A 100 13.43 -13.22 -36.81
C PRO A 100 14.82 -13.87 -36.77
N LEU A 101 15.56 -13.74 -35.66
CA LEU A 101 16.85 -14.41 -35.47
C LEU A 101 16.73 -15.94 -35.36
N SER A 102 15.69 -16.44 -34.68
CA SER A 102 15.41 -17.88 -34.59
C SER A 102 15.03 -18.47 -35.95
N TRP A 103 14.26 -17.71 -36.75
CA TRP A 103 13.87 -18.12 -38.11
C TRP A 103 15.06 -18.26 -39.06
N ALA A 104 16.07 -17.41 -38.94
CA ALA A 104 17.26 -17.50 -39.80
C ALA A 104 18.00 -18.83 -39.65
N MET A 105 18.14 -19.32 -38.41
CA MET A 105 18.77 -20.61 -38.14
C MET A 105 17.91 -21.80 -38.59
N GLU A 106 16.59 -21.69 -38.45
CA GLU A 106 15.65 -22.72 -38.92
C GLU A 106 15.68 -22.85 -40.45
N VAL A 107 15.69 -21.72 -41.17
CA VAL A 107 15.82 -21.70 -42.64
C VAL A 107 17.17 -22.28 -43.08
N ALA A 108 18.27 -21.94 -42.40
CA ALA A 108 19.58 -22.51 -42.71
C ALA A 108 19.61 -24.03 -42.54
N ALA A 109 18.96 -24.56 -41.48
CA ALA A 109 18.85 -25.99 -41.25
C ALA A 109 18.01 -26.68 -42.33
N ILE A 110 16.86 -26.11 -42.69
CA ILE A 110 15.99 -26.64 -43.76
C ILE A 110 16.74 -26.66 -45.10
N LEU A 111 17.40 -25.56 -45.45
CA LEU A 111 18.21 -25.48 -46.67
C LEU A 111 19.35 -26.49 -46.66
N SER A 112 20.01 -26.69 -45.51
CA SER A 112 21.06 -27.70 -45.37
C SER A 112 20.54 -29.10 -45.62
N ILE A 113 19.35 -29.47 -45.14
CA ILE A 113 18.75 -30.79 -45.38
C ILE A 113 18.41 -30.95 -46.87
N VAL A 114 17.78 -29.95 -47.48
CA VAL A 114 17.40 -29.99 -48.90
C VAL A 114 18.63 -30.06 -49.82
N LEU A 115 19.71 -29.35 -49.50
CA LEU A 115 20.96 -29.44 -50.27
C LEU A 115 21.67 -30.79 -50.09
N LEU A 116 21.59 -31.39 -48.89
CA LEU A 116 22.22 -32.70 -48.61
C LEU A 116 21.49 -33.87 -49.26
N ASP A 117 20.24 -33.69 -49.67
CA ASP A 117 19.42 -34.71 -50.34
C ASP A 117 19.51 -34.61 -51.88
N TYR A 118 20.20 -33.59 -52.42
CA TYR A 118 20.51 -33.42 -53.85
C TYR A 118 21.85 -34.02 -54.37
N PRO A 119 22.71 -34.72 -53.61
CA PRO A 119 23.91 -35.34 -54.19
C PRO A 119 23.54 -36.69 -54.85
N ASP A 120 23.38 -36.66 -56.18
CA ASP A 120 23.77 -37.78 -57.05
C ASP A 120 25.30 -37.78 -57.24
#